data_AF-A0A7C4CEN4-F1
#
_entry.id   AF-A0A7C4CEN4-F1
#
_cell.length_a   1.000
_cell.length_b   1.000
_cell.length_c   1.000
_cell.angle_alpha   90.00
_cell.angle_beta   90.00
_cell.angle_gamma   90.00
#
_symmetry.space_group_name_H-M   'P 1'
#
loop_
_entity.id
_entity.type
_entity.pdbx_description
1 polymer ?
#
loop_
_entity_poly.entity_id
_entity_poly.type
_entity_poly.pdbx_seq_one_letter_code
_entity_poly.pdbx_strand_id
1 'polypeptide(L)'
;MADTETPDRPDSGRPGPDSLNPPLSPEPAGPPPEPELVALVVRKLVNYMGVRGRVEVTRQPDGYLADIRSKQPSGPLIGRRGTTLRALQHIARLIVRRHYPDVPPIIVDIGGYHQRRDNFLRRKATAIAHIVLESRREMALDTLTEKEMHFVRDALAGIPGVRV
;
A
#
# COMPACT_ATOMS: atom_id res chain seq x y z
N MET A 1 7.80 34.69 83.08
CA MET A 1 8.93 35.47 82.52
C MET A 1 10.16 34.59 82.67
N ALA A 2 10.73 33.90 81.69
CA ALA A 2 10.70 33.88 80.22
C ALA A 2 10.86 32.39 79.80
N ASP A 3 10.06 31.84 78.90
CA ASP A 3 10.23 31.80 77.43
C ASP A 3 11.51 31.08 76.94
N THR A 4 11.29 29.86 76.40
CA THR A 4 11.81 29.27 75.14
C THR A 4 13.34 29.12 74.96
N GLU A 5 13.95 28.11 74.32
CA GLU A 5 13.54 27.11 73.33
C GLU A 5 14.67 26.05 73.26
N THR A 6 14.35 24.78 73.04
CA THR A 6 15.33 23.71 72.78
C THR A 6 15.63 23.66 71.28
N PRO A 7 16.89 23.67 70.81
CA PRO A 7 17.15 23.50 69.39
C PRO A 7 17.05 22.03 68.99
N ASP A 8 16.06 21.80 68.14
CA ASP A 8 15.75 20.57 67.44
C ASP A 8 16.89 20.12 66.51
N ARG A 9 17.07 18.81 66.38
CA ARG A 9 18.08 18.21 65.50
C ARG A 9 17.57 18.21 64.06
N PRO A 10 18.28 18.77 63.07
CA PRO A 10 17.83 18.67 61.69
C PRO A 10 18.04 17.25 61.14
N ASP A 11 16.91 16.66 60.77
CA ASP A 11 16.70 15.39 60.09
C ASP A 11 17.54 15.28 58.80
N SER A 12 18.25 14.17 58.66
CA SER A 12 19.11 13.85 57.52
C SER A 12 18.28 13.37 56.32
N GLY A 13 17.67 14.31 55.59
CA GLY A 13 17.06 14.05 54.29
C GLY A 13 18.10 13.83 53.20
N ARG A 14 18.35 12.58 52.80
CA ARG A 14 18.99 12.26 51.51
C ARG A 14 17.89 12.23 50.43
N PRO A 15 17.91 13.07 49.39
CA PRO A 15 17.16 12.77 48.18
C PRO A 15 17.93 11.75 47.34
N GLY A 16 17.28 10.63 47.01
CA GLY A 16 17.85 9.57 46.18
C GLY A 16 18.06 9.99 44.71
N PRO A 17 18.92 9.28 43.95
CA PRO A 17 19.24 9.62 42.57
C PRO A 17 18.31 8.85 41.62
N ASP A 18 17.13 9.39 41.30
CA ASP A 18 16.34 8.90 40.15
C ASP A 18 16.42 9.91 39.01
N SER A 19 17.59 9.89 38.35
CA SER A 19 17.68 10.33 36.98
C SER A 19 17.12 9.24 36.06
N LEU A 20 16.48 9.67 34.97
CA LEU A 20 16.21 8.88 33.76
C LEU A 20 14.97 7.96 33.80
N ASN A 21 13.79 8.58 33.83
CA ASN A 21 12.75 8.08 32.93
C ASN A 21 12.02 9.29 32.32
N PRO A 22 12.24 9.62 31.03
CA PRO A 22 11.31 10.51 30.36
C PRO A 22 9.92 9.84 30.38
N PRO A 23 8.82 10.59 30.53
CA PRO A 23 7.50 10.01 30.46
C PRO A 23 7.39 9.27 29.12
N LEU A 24 7.16 7.96 29.19
CA LEU A 24 6.74 7.17 28.04
C LEU A 24 5.59 7.96 27.40
N SER A 25 5.82 8.46 26.19
CA SER A 25 4.79 9.16 25.42
C SER A 25 3.53 8.29 25.45
N PRO A 26 2.34 8.88 25.66
CA PRO A 26 1.13 8.08 25.75
C PRO A 26 1.02 7.25 24.48
N GLU A 27 1.05 5.92 24.61
CA GLU A 27 0.61 5.06 23.50
C GLU A 27 -0.79 5.55 23.13
N PRO A 28 -1.05 5.91 21.86
CA PRO A 28 -2.34 6.46 21.49
C PRO A 28 -3.42 5.44 21.83
N ALA A 29 -4.30 5.81 22.75
CA ALA A 29 -5.50 5.07 23.09
C ALA A 29 -6.49 5.15 21.92
N GLY A 30 -6.29 4.31 20.91
CA GLY A 30 -7.12 4.20 19.72
C GLY A 30 -6.42 3.42 18.60
N PRO A 31 -7.17 2.89 17.61
CA PRO A 31 -6.54 2.38 16.40
C PRO A 31 -5.68 3.49 15.77
N PRO A 32 -4.50 3.15 15.23
CA PRO A 32 -3.60 4.15 14.62
C PRO A 32 -4.35 4.85 13.48
N PRO A 33 -4.06 6.14 13.20
CA PRO A 33 -4.67 6.90 12.12
C PRO A 33 -4.87 6.06 10.86
N GLU A 34 -6.01 6.22 10.17
CA GLU A 34 -6.35 5.46 8.96
C GLU A 34 -5.16 5.21 7.99
N PRO A 35 -4.36 6.22 7.58
CA PRO A 35 -3.24 5.99 6.68
C PRO A 35 -2.12 5.13 7.30
N GLU A 36 -1.89 5.25 8.60
CA GLU A 36 -0.91 4.44 9.33
C GLU A 36 -1.36 2.99 9.45
N LEU A 37 -2.65 2.75 9.71
CA LEU A 37 -3.22 1.41 9.72
C LEU A 37 -3.09 0.76 8.33
N VAL A 38 -3.41 1.47 7.25
CA VAL A 38 -3.24 0.98 5.88
C VAL A 38 -1.78 0.60 5.63
N ALA A 39 -0.84 1.47 5.99
CA ALA A 39 0.59 1.22 5.83
C ALA A 39 1.05 -0.01 6.63
N LEU A 40 0.56 -0.16 7.86
CA LEU A 40 0.87 -1.29 8.74
C LEU A 40 0.35 -2.61 8.17
N VAL A 41 -0.92 -2.64 7.73
CA VAL A 41 -1.56 -3.83 7.17
C VAL A 41 -0.86 -4.27 5.90
N VAL A 42 -0.66 -3.36 4.94
CA VAL A 42 0.01 -3.67 3.67
C VAL A 42 1.44 -4.15 3.91
N ARG A 43 2.19 -3.48 4.79
CA ARG A 43 3.56 -3.89 5.16
C ARG A 43 3.59 -5.29 5.76
N LYS A 44 2.68 -5.61 6.69
CA LYS A 44 2.59 -6.96 7.29
C LYS A 44 2.30 -8.03 6.23
N LEU A 45 1.32 -7.80 5.34
CA LEU A 45 0.98 -8.73 4.27
C LEU A 45 2.17 -8.98 3.33
N VAL A 46 2.87 -7.92 2.92
CA VAL A 46 4.05 -8.01 2.05
C VAL A 46 5.18 -8.80 2.71
N ASN A 47 5.42 -8.56 4.00
CA ASN A 47 6.42 -9.29 4.78
C ASN A 47 6.08 -10.78 4.92
N TYR A 48 4.81 -11.14 5.12
CA TYR A 48 4.40 -12.56 5.20
C TYR A 48 4.61 -13.32 3.88
N MET A 49 4.59 -12.64 2.74
CA MET A 49 4.93 -13.23 1.44
C MET A 49 6.44 -13.28 1.16
N GLY A 50 7.28 -12.94 2.15
CA GLY A 50 8.73 -13.02 2.05
C GLY A 50 9.40 -11.85 1.32
N VAL A 51 8.67 -10.78 1.03
CA VAL A 51 9.23 -9.58 0.39
C VAL A 51 9.44 -8.50 1.43
N ARG A 52 10.65 -7.94 1.47
CA ARG A 52 10.96 -6.76 2.28
C ARG A 52 10.86 -5.54 1.39
N GLY A 53 9.96 -4.63 1.73
CA GLY A 53 9.73 -3.41 0.96
C GLY A 53 9.36 -2.24 1.85
N ARG A 54 9.62 -1.03 1.36
CA ARG A 54 9.07 0.19 1.91
C ARG A 54 7.66 0.36 1.37
N VAL A 55 6.73 0.70 2.25
CA VAL A 55 5.35 1.03 1.89
C VAL A 55 5.13 2.48 2.20
N GLU A 56 4.76 3.26 1.20
CA GLU A 56 4.40 4.67 1.34
C GLU A 56 2.91 4.81 1.06
N VAL A 57 2.17 5.40 1.99
CA VAL A 57 0.72 5.62 1.84
C VAL A 57 0.48 7.10 1.66
N THR A 58 -0.27 7.44 0.61
CA THR A 58 -0.66 8.81 0.29
C THR A 58 -2.17 8.88 0.17
N ARG A 59 -2.79 9.90 0.79
CA ARG A 59 -4.21 10.19 0.60
C ARG A 59 -4.40 10.93 -0.71
N GLN A 60 -5.24 10.39 -1.57
CA GLN A 60 -5.67 10.94 -2.85
C GLN A 60 -7.16 11.27 -2.82
N PRO A 61 -7.68 12.04 -3.78
CA PRO A 61 -9.11 12.35 -3.87
C PRO A 61 -9.99 11.08 -3.91
N ASP A 62 -9.51 10.04 -4.59
CA ASP A 62 -10.26 8.79 -4.80
C ASP A 62 -10.03 7.72 -3.72
N GLY A 63 -9.19 8.02 -2.72
CA GLY A 63 -8.88 7.11 -1.61
C GLY A 63 -7.41 7.09 -1.21
N TYR A 64 -6.94 5.97 -0.66
CA TYR A 64 -5.55 5.79 -0.27
C TYR A 64 -4.76 5.06 -1.35
N LEU A 65 -3.61 5.60 -1.76
CA LEU A 65 -2.62 4.89 -2.57
C LEU A 65 -1.51 4.37 -1.66
N ALA A 66 -1.31 3.05 -1.65
CA ALA A 66 -0.17 2.39 -1.02
C ALA A 66 0.84 1.97 -2.10
N ASP A 67 1.95 2.71 -2.22
CA ASP A 67 3.06 2.38 -3.13
C ASP A 67 4.08 1.50 -2.40
N ILE A 68 4.31 0.30 -2.94
CA ILE A 68 5.28 -0.67 -2.42
C ILE A 68 6.55 -0.61 -3.26
N ARG A 69 7.65 -0.22 -2.63
CA ARG A 69 8.99 -0.20 -3.22
C ARG A 69 9.87 -1.26 -2.57
N SER A 70 10.30 -2.24 -3.36
CA SER A 70 11.25 -3.25 -2.92
C SER A 70 12.44 -3.31 -3.87
N LYS A 71 13.62 -3.61 -3.31
CA LYS A 71 14.82 -3.96 -4.08
C LYS A 71 14.77 -5.42 -4.58
N GLN A 72 13.89 -6.24 -4.01
CA GLN A 72 13.70 -7.63 -4.40
C GLN A 72 12.74 -7.74 -5.59
N PRO A 73 12.75 -8.85 -6.33
CA PRO A 73 11.79 -9.10 -7.39
C PRO A 73 10.35 -9.00 -6.86
N SER A 74 9.56 -8.09 -7.44
CA SER A 74 8.15 -7.89 -7.10
C SER A 74 7.20 -8.90 -7.76
N GLY A 75 7.73 -9.80 -8.59
CA GLY A 75 6.96 -10.82 -9.31
C GLY A 75 5.96 -11.60 -8.44
N PRO A 76 6.36 -12.10 -7.26
CA PRO A 76 5.44 -12.82 -6.36
C PRO A 76 4.27 -11.96 -5.86
N LEU A 77 4.52 -10.68 -5.56
CA LEU A 77 3.49 -9.74 -5.08
C LEU A 77 2.50 -9.35 -6.17
N ILE A 78 2.96 -9.29 -7.42
CA ILE A 78 2.12 -8.97 -8.58
C ILE A 78 1.28 -10.19 -8.95
N GLY A 79 1.91 -11.36 -9.02
CA GLY A 79 1.29 -12.59 -9.52
C GLY A 79 1.02 -12.57 -11.03
N ARG A 80 0.36 -13.61 -11.54
CA ARG A 80 0.04 -13.69 -12.97
C ARG A 80 -0.99 -12.62 -13.32
N ARG A 81 -0.62 -11.65 -14.17
CA ARG A 81 -1.50 -10.54 -14.60
C ARG A 81 -2.09 -9.73 -13.43
N GLY A 82 -1.31 -9.52 -12.36
CA GLY A 82 -1.77 -8.70 -11.22
C GLY A 82 -2.84 -9.36 -10.34
N THR A 83 -3.04 -10.68 -10.44
CA THR A 83 -4.04 -11.40 -9.63
C THR A 83 -3.70 -11.36 -8.14
N THR A 84 -2.46 -11.61 -7.76
CA THR A 84 -2.00 -11.54 -6.36
C THR A 84 -2.11 -10.12 -5.82
N LEU A 85 -1.72 -9.12 -6.61
CA LEU A 85 -1.84 -7.71 -6.20
C LEU A 85 -3.30 -7.33 -5.90
N ARG A 86 -4.23 -7.75 -6.75
CA ARG A 86 -5.68 -7.52 -6.52
C ARG A 86 -6.18 -8.22 -5.26
N ALA A 87 -5.79 -9.47 -5.05
CA ALA A 87 -6.14 -10.21 -3.85
C ALA A 87 -5.59 -9.54 -2.57
N LEU A 88 -4.34 -9.10 -2.61
CA LEU A 88 -3.72 -8.36 -1.51
C LEU A 88 -4.45 -7.07 -1.21
N GLN A 89 -4.77 -6.28 -2.23
CA GLN A 89 -5.55 -5.05 -2.06
C GLN A 89 -6.91 -5.34 -1.40
N HIS A 90 -7.59 -6.41 -1.85
CA HIS A 90 -8.86 -6.81 -1.27
C HIS A 90 -8.74 -7.18 0.21
N ILE A 91 -7.76 -8.02 0.56
CA ILE A 91 -7.51 -8.43 1.96
C ILE A 91 -7.14 -7.23 2.82
N ALA A 92 -6.26 -6.34 2.34
CA ALA A 92 -5.87 -5.13 3.05
C ALA A 92 -7.10 -4.25 3.34
N ARG A 93 -7.97 -4.06 2.34
CA ARG A 93 -9.23 -3.32 2.51
C ARG A 93 -10.15 -3.96 3.53
N LEU A 94 -10.32 -5.29 3.50
CA LEU A 94 -11.17 -6.00 4.46
C LEU A 94 -10.67 -5.82 5.91
N ILE A 95 -9.35 -5.91 6.13
CA ILE A 95 -8.75 -5.73 7.45
C ILE A 95 -8.95 -4.30 7.94
N VAL A 96 -8.66 -3.29 7.11
CA VAL A 96 -8.81 -1.88 7.50
C VAL A 96 -10.27 -1.54 7.75
N ARG A 97 -11.19 -2.06 6.93
CA ARG A 97 -12.64 -1.80 7.06
C ARG A 97 -13.22 -2.32 8.38
N ARG A 98 -12.59 -3.32 9.00
CA ARG A 98 -12.98 -3.80 10.33
C ARG A 98 -12.76 -2.77 11.43
N HIS A 99 -11.77 -1.89 11.27
CA HIS A 99 -11.46 -0.80 12.20
C HIS A 99 -12.13 0.51 11.79
N TYR A 100 -12.25 0.74 10.47
CA TYR A 100 -12.82 1.95 9.87
C TYR A 100 -13.87 1.59 8.81
N PRO A 101 -15.16 1.46 9.18
CA PRO A 101 -16.22 1.03 8.26
C PRO A 101 -16.35 1.88 6.99
N ASP A 102 -16.08 3.18 7.13
CA ASP A 102 -16.18 4.21 6.08
C ASP A 102 -14.83 4.50 5.40
N VAL A 103 -13.86 3.59 5.52
CA VAL A 103 -12.54 3.79 4.91
C VAL A 103 -12.69 3.99 3.39
N PRO A 104 -12.06 5.04 2.84
CA PRO A 104 -11.97 5.25 1.40
C PRO A 104 -11.36 4.02 0.68
N PRO A 105 -11.56 3.91 -0.65
CA PRO A 105 -10.91 2.87 -1.44
C PRO A 105 -9.40 2.84 -1.19
N ILE A 106 -8.83 1.65 -1.02
CA ILE A 106 -7.39 1.45 -0.89
C ILE A 106 -6.90 0.84 -2.19
N ILE A 107 -5.98 1.52 -2.86
CA ILE A 107 -5.30 1.08 -4.07
C ILE A 107 -3.88 0.71 -3.69
N VAL A 108 -3.45 -0.49 -4.09
CA VAL A 108 -2.07 -0.93 -3.87
C VAL A 108 -1.35 -0.98 -5.21
N ASP A 109 -0.22 -0.29 -5.32
CA ASP A 109 0.65 -0.36 -6.48
C ASP A 109 2.05 -0.83 -6.08
N ILE A 110 2.75 -1.45 -7.03
CA ILE A 110 4.10 -1.96 -6.82
C ILE A 110 5.03 -1.31 -7.83
N GLY A 111 5.58 -0.16 -7.44
CA GLY A 111 6.56 0.60 -8.20
C GLY A 111 6.12 0.89 -9.63
N GLY A 112 4.86 1.27 -9.88
CA GLY A 112 4.33 1.59 -11.20
C GLY A 112 3.90 0.38 -12.03
N TYR A 113 3.51 -0.73 -11.40
CA TYR A 113 3.09 -1.93 -12.13
C TYR A 113 1.88 -1.66 -13.02
N HIS A 114 0.88 -0.93 -12.51
CA HIS A 114 -0.33 -0.62 -13.29
C HIS A 114 0.01 0.09 -14.60
N GLN A 115 0.80 1.18 -14.53
CA GLN A 115 1.18 1.94 -15.72
C GLN A 115 2.01 1.09 -16.71
N ARG A 116 2.96 0.29 -16.21
CA ARG A 116 3.74 -0.62 -17.06
C ARG A 116 2.85 -1.66 -17.74
N ARG A 117 1.87 -2.20 -17.01
CA ARG A 117 0.94 -3.21 -17.52
C ARG A 117 0.06 -2.63 -18.62
N ASP A 118 -0.46 -1.43 -18.42
CA ASP A 118 -1.29 -0.72 -19.40
C ASP A 118 -0.48 -0.45 -20.68
N ASN A 119 0.75 0.05 -20.56
CA ASN A 119 1.65 0.27 -21.70
C ASN A 119 2.01 -1.03 -22.43
N PHE A 120 2.25 -2.12 -21.68
CA PHE A 120 2.54 -3.43 -22.26
C PHE A 120 1.35 -3.96 -23.08
N LEU A 121 0.13 -3.83 -22.55
CA LEU A 121 -1.08 -4.28 -23.23
C LEU A 121 -1.34 -3.49 -24.51
N ARG A 122 -1.17 -2.16 -24.48
CA ARG A 122 -1.28 -1.31 -25.68
C ARG A 122 -0.30 -1.76 -26.77
N ARG A 123 0.98 -1.93 -26.42
CA ARG A 123 2.01 -2.40 -27.36
C ARG A 123 1.73 -3.80 -27.90
N LYS A 124 1.31 -4.72 -27.04
CA LYS A 124 0.95 -6.09 -27.45
C LYS A 124 -0.24 -6.09 -28.41
N ALA A 125 -1.26 -5.28 -28.14
CA ALA A 125 -2.42 -5.12 -29.01
C ALA A 125 -2.02 -4.61 -30.39
N THR A 126 -1.24 -3.54 -30.47
CA THR A 126 -0.74 -3.00 -31.74
C THR A 126 0.09 -4.03 -32.51
N ALA A 127 0.99 -4.76 -31.83
CA ALA A 127 1.79 -5.80 -32.49
C ALA A 127 0.92 -6.92 -33.08
N ILE A 128 -0.09 -7.39 -32.32
CA ILE A 128 -1.03 -8.41 -32.81
C ILE A 128 -1.85 -7.87 -33.98
N ALA A 129 -2.28 -6.61 -33.94
CA ALA A 129 -3.00 -5.97 -35.03
C ALA A 129 -2.21 -5.99 -36.35
N HIS A 130 -0.91 -5.68 -36.31
CA HIS A 130 -0.05 -5.77 -37.49
C HIS A 130 0.04 -7.20 -38.03
N ILE A 131 0.22 -8.18 -37.14
CA ILE A 131 0.27 -9.60 -37.54
C ILE A 131 -1.06 -10.04 -38.16
N VAL A 132 -2.20 -9.62 -37.62
CA VAL A 132 -3.54 -9.93 -38.16
C VAL A 132 -3.74 -9.29 -39.53
N LEU A 133 -3.27 -8.05 -39.73
CA LEU A 133 -3.34 -7.36 -41.02
C LEU A 133 -2.49 -8.06 -42.09
N GLU A 134 -1.28 -8.49 -41.74
CA GLU A 134 -0.37 -9.20 -42.65
C GLU A 134 -0.85 -10.62 -42.95
N SER A 135 -1.23 -11.37 -41.91
CA SER A 135 -1.62 -12.79 -42.04
C SER A 135 -3.05 -12.99 -42.52
N ARG A 136 -3.92 -11.98 -42.38
CA ARG A 136 -5.38 -12.03 -42.59
C ARG A 136 -6.07 -13.16 -41.80
N ARG A 137 -5.47 -13.58 -40.69
CA ARG A 137 -6.02 -14.61 -39.80
C ARG A 137 -6.38 -13.98 -38.46
N GLU A 138 -7.52 -14.40 -37.92
CA GLU A 138 -7.91 -14.03 -36.57
C GLU A 138 -6.93 -14.60 -35.53
N MET A 139 -6.73 -13.85 -34.45
CA MET A 139 -5.86 -14.25 -33.35
C MET A 139 -6.58 -14.05 -32.02
N ALA A 140 -6.49 -15.05 -31.14
CA ALA A 140 -7.00 -14.94 -29.79
C ALA A 140 -6.11 -14.00 -28.95
N LEU A 141 -6.75 -13.07 -28.24
CA LEU A 141 -6.10 -12.26 -27.21
C LEU A 141 -6.07 -13.01 -25.87
N ASP A 142 -5.16 -12.58 -24.99
CA ASP A 142 -5.18 -13.04 -23.60
C ASP A 142 -6.54 -12.69 -22.96
N THR A 143 -6.98 -13.44 -21.95
CA THR A 143 -8.15 -13.02 -21.16
C THR A 143 -7.83 -11.72 -20.41
N LEU A 144 -8.65 -10.69 -20.65
CA LEU A 144 -8.49 -9.34 -20.11
C LEU A 144 -9.64 -9.00 -19.14
N THR A 145 -9.35 -8.17 -18.15
CA THR A 145 -10.39 -7.47 -17.37
C THR A 145 -11.04 -6.35 -18.19
N GLU A 146 -12.19 -5.83 -17.76
CA GLU A 146 -12.86 -4.71 -18.46
C GLU A 146 -11.95 -3.49 -18.63
N LYS A 147 -11.21 -3.12 -17.57
CA LYS A 147 -10.23 -2.03 -17.60
C LYS A 147 -9.12 -2.29 -18.62
N GLU A 148 -8.56 -3.49 -18.64
CA GLU A 148 -7.53 -3.89 -19.60
C GLU A 148 -8.08 -3.90 -21.04
N MET A 149 -9.30 -4.40 -21.23
CA MET A 149 -9.97 -4.41 -22.53
C MET A 149 -10.22 -2.99 -23.05
N HIS A 150 -10.58 -2.04 -22.18
CA HIS A 150 -10.71 -0.64 -22.57
C HIS A 150 -9.40 -0.10 -23.18
N PHE A 151 -8.25 -0.33 -22.54
CA PHE A 151 -6.95 0.09 -23.08
C PHE A 151 -6.57 -0.61 -24.39
N VAL A 152 -6.94 -1.88 -24.54
CA VAL A 152 -6.69 -2.62 -25.79
C VAL A 152 -7.59 -2.11 -26.91
N ARG A 153 -8.89 -1.88 -26.66
CA ARG A 153 -9.80 -1.30 -27.66
C ARG A 153 -9.34 0.09 -28.09
N ASP A 154 -8.96 0.92 -27.12
CA ASP A 154 -8.42 2.26 -27.37
C ASP A 154 -7.16 2.21 -28.26
N ALA A 155 -6.23 1.28 -27.99
CA ALA A 155 -5.04 1.09 -28.82
C ALA A 155 -5.36 0.60 -30.25
N LEU A 156 -6.47 -0.12 -30.44
CA LEU A 156 -6.87 -0.70 -31.72
C LEU A 156 -7.80 0.20 -32.53
N ALA A 157 -8.52 1.13 -31.89
CA ALA A 157 -9.43 2.05 -32.54
C ALA A 157 -8.76 2.91 -33.62
N GLY A 158 -7.45 3.17 -33.47
CA GLY A 158 -6.64 3.89 -34.44
C GLY A 158 -6.09 3.05 -35.60
N ILE A 159 -6.36 1.74 -35.67
CA ILE A 159 -5.81 0.84 -36.70
C ILE A 159 -6.93 0.40 -37.66
N PRO A 160 -6.99 0.97 -38.87
CA PRO A 160 -7.97 0.58 -39.88
C PRO A 160 -7.82 -0.91 -40.25
N GLY A 161 -8.94 -1.63 -40.33
CA GLY A 161 -8.97 -3.03 -40.76
C GLY A 161 -8.85 -4.08 -39.66
N VAL A 162 -8.72 -3.67 -38.39
CA VAL A 162 -8.71 -4.58 -37.23
C VAL A 162 -9.95 -4.34 -36.36
N ARG A 163 -10.60 -5.43 -35.94
CA ARG A 163 -11.74 -5.41 -35.00
C ARG A 163 -11.53 -6.47 -33.92
N VAL A 164 -12.09 -6.23 -32.74
CA VAL A 164 -12.02 -7.11 -31.56
C VAL A 164 -13.41 -7.65 -31.26
#